data_AF-A0A7V5K7X8-F1
#
_entry.id   AF-A0A7V5K7X8-F1
#
_cell.length_a   1.000
_cell.length_b   1.000
_cell.length_c   1.000
_cell.angle_alpha   90.00
_cell.angle_beta   90.00
_cell.angle_gamma   90.00
#
_symmetry.space_group_name_H-M   'P 1'
#
loop_
_entity.id
_entity.type
_entity.pdbx_description
1 polymer ?
#
loop_
_entity_poly.entity_id
_entity_poly.type
_entity_poly.pdbx_seq_one_letter_code
_entity_poly.pdbx_strand_id
1 'polypeptide(L)'
;MEDSGRRDAGARRLAWEVLYRTQRHGAYPDLLLAAQLDRAPGLPRPDRALAQELVMGTLRWQASLDRALGQVSSRPLSRVPGKLLAALRMGAYQILFLE
;
A
#
# COMPACT_ATOMS: atom_id res chain seq x y z
N MET A 1 -11.89 -1.81 22.90
CA MET A 1 -10.65 -1.56 22.13
C MET A 1 -10.64 -2.39 20.84
N GLU A 2 -11.75 -2.41 20.08
CA GLU A 2 -11.90 -3.27 18.88
C GLU A 2 -12.17 -2.47 17.59
N ASP A 3 -12.50 -1.18 17.69
CA ASP A 3 -12.85 -0.36 16.53
C ASP A 3 -11.61 0.20 15.79
N SER A 4 -10.40 0.08 16.35
CA SER A 4 -9.15 0.51 15.68
C SER A 4 -8.73 -0.47 14.57
N GLY A 5 -8.86 -1.79 14.81
CA GLY A 5 -8.46 -2.80 13.83
C GLY A 5 -9.30 -2.79 12.55
N ARG A 6 -10.59 -2.43 12.67
CA ARG A 6 -11.51 -2.30 11.52
C ARG A 6 -11.33 -0.98 10.76
N ARG A 7 -10.93 0.10 11.47
CA ARG A 7 -10.58 1.41 10.89
C ARG A 7 -9.27 1.36 10.09
N ASP A 8 -8.21 0.83 10.68
CA ASP A 8 -6.94 0.64 9.98
C ASP A 8 -7.06 -0.30 8.77
N ALA A 9 -7.92 -1.32 8.86
CA ALA A 9 -8.19 -2.21 7.73
C ALA A 9 -8.74 -1.44 6.52
N GLY A 10 -9.47 -0.34 6.74
CA GLY A 10 -9.93 0.57 5.70
C GLY A 10 -8.78 1.32 5.02
N ALA A 11 -7.89 1.93 5.81
CA ALA A 11 -6.71 2.63 5.30
C ALA A 11 -5.77 1.72 4.51
N ARG A 12 -5.41 0.57 5.09
CA ARG A 12 -4.53 -0.42 4.47
C ARG A 12 -5.14 -1.00 3.20
N ARG A 13 -6.44 -1.29 3.19
CA ARG A 13 -7.14 -1.79 1.99
C ARG A 13 -7.17 -0.76 0.87
N LEU A 14 -7.44 0.52 1.20
CA LEU A 14 -7.43 1.60 0.22
C LEU A 14 -6.05 1.76 -0.40
N ALA A 15 -5.01 1.83 0.43
CA ALA A 15 -3.64 1.95 -0.03
C ALA A 15 -3.21 0.78 -0.92
N TRP A 16 -3.53 -0.45 -0.52
CA TRP A 16 -3.25 -1.65 -1.31
C TRP A 16 -3.92 -1.60 -2.71
N GLU A 17 -5.19 -1.18 -2.79
CA GLU A 17 -5.91 -1.09 -4.06
C GLU A 17 -5.27 -0.04 -4.98
N VAL A 18 -4.86 1.12 -4.44
CA VAL A 18 -4.14 2.16 -5.19
C VAL A 18 -2.81 1.61 -5.71
N LEU A 19 -2.00 1.01 -4.84
CA LEU A 19 -0.69 0.43 -5.21
C LEU A 19 -0.83 -0.63 -6.31
N TYR A 20 -1.79 -1.54 -6.17
CA TYR A 20 -2.05 -2.56 -7.17
C TYR A 20 -2.48 -1.97 -8.53
N ARG A 21 -3.35 -0.95 -8.52
CA ARG A 21 -3.79 -0.27 -9.75
C ARG A 21 -2.67 0.52 -10.42
N THR A 22 -1.88 1.24 -9.64
CA THR A 22 -0.70 1.97 -10.12
C THR A 22 0.25 1.02 -10.85
N GLN A 23 0.58 -0.12 -10.22
CA GLN A 23 1.47 -1.11 -10.82
C GLN A 23 0.91 -1.70 -12.12
N ARG A 24 -0.40 -1.96 -12.18
CA ARG A 24 -1.02 -2.62 -13.33
C ARG A 24 -1.25 -1.68 -14.52
N HIS A 25 -1.58 -0.42 -14.26
CA HIS A 25 -2.07 0.50 -15.29
C HIS A 25 -1.14 1.67 -15.59
N GLY A 26 0.00 1.78 -14.90
CA GLY A 26 0.88 2.95 -15.00
C GLY A 26 0.18 4.25 -14.62
N ALA A 27 -0.89 4.14 -13.84
CA ALA A 27 -1.75 5.25 -13.50
C ALA A 27 -1.04 6.21 -12.52
N TYR A 28 -1.35 7.50 -12.63
CA TYR A 28 -0.84 8.53 -11.73
C TYR A 28 -1.30 8.22 -10.29
N PRO A 29 -0.36 7.90 -9.38
CA PRO A 29 -0.69 7.45 -8.02
C PRO A 29 -1.52 8.47 -7.25
N ASP A 30 -1.17 9.76 -7.39
CA ASP A 30 -1.83 10.85 -6.69
C ASP A 30 -3.29 11.00 -7.11
N LEU A 31 -3.57 10.89 -8.42
CA LEU A 31 -4.94 10.96 -8.95
C LEU A 31 -5.78 9.75 -8.50
N LEU A 32 -5.20 8.55 -8.51
CA LEU A 32 -5.88 7.35 -8.02
C LEU A 32 -6.16 7.43 -6.51
N LEU A 33 -5.19 7.90 -5.74
CA LEU A 33 -5.33 8.07 -4.30
C LEU A 33 -6.44 9.08 -3.98
N ALA A 34 -6.40 10.26 -4.61
CA ALA A 34 -7.45 11.27 -4.46
C ALA A 34 -8.84 10.70 -4.79
N ALA A 35 -8.98 10.03 -5.94
CA ALA A 35 -10.25 9.43 -6.35
C ALA A 35 -10.75 8.35 -5.39
N GLN A 36 -9.87 7.55 -4.77
CA GLN A 36 -10.26 6.54 -3.78
C GLN A 36 -10.65 7.18 -2.44
N LEU A 37 -9.94 8.23 -2.02
CA LEU A 37 -10.24 8.98 -0.80
C LEU A 37 -11.58 9.73 -0.91
N ASP A 38 -11.91 10.27 -2.09
CA ASP A 38 -13.20 10.92 -2.36
C ASP A 38 -14.36 9.92 -2.31
N ARG A 39 -14.12 8.68 -2.76
CA ARG A 39 -15.09 7.57 -2.70
C ARG A 39 -15.27 6.98 -1.30
N ALA A 40 -14.45 7.39 -0.34
CA ALA A 40 -14.50 6.91 1.05
C ALA A 40 -14.80 8.06 2.03
N PRO A 41 -15.91 8.81 1.90
CA PRO A 41 -16.21 9.99 2.71
C PRO A 41 -16.19 9.71 4.23
N GLY A 42 -16.62 8.51 4.64
CA GLY A 42 -16.64 8.07 6.03
C GLY A 42 -15.27 7.68 6.63
N LEU A 43 -14.18 7.72 5.84
CA LEU A 43 -12.85 7.39 6.35
C LEU A 43 -12.32 8.53 7.25
N PRO A 44 -11.99 8.26 8.53
CA PRO A 44 -11.47 9.26 9.45
C PRO A 44 -10.19 9.94 8.94
N ARG A 45 -9.92 11.17 9.41
CA ARG A 45 -8.70 11.90 9.05
C ARG A 45 -7.39 11.12 9.30
N PRO A 46 -7.19 10.46 10.46
CA PRO A 46 -5.99 9.65 10.68
C PRO A 46 -5.82 8.53 9.67
N ASP A 47 -6.90 7.82 9.34
CA ASP A 47 -6.89 6.72 8.37
C ASP A 47 -6.60 7.20 6.95
N ARG A 48 -7.08 8.40 6.58
CA ARG A 48 -6.75 9.05 5.31
C ARG A 48 -5.27 9.38 5.22
N ALA A 49 -4.71 9.95 6.29
CA ALA A 49 -3.28 10.25 6.38
C ALA A 49 -2.44 8.97 6.31
N LEU A 50 -2.85 7.92 7.02
CA LEU A 50 -2.21 6.61 6.97
C LEU A 50 -2.26 6.00 5.56
N ALA A 51 -3.42 6.05 4.88
CA ALA A 51 -3.53 5.54 3.53
C ALA A 51 -2.62 6.29 2.55
N GLN A 52 -2.53 7.62 2.67
CA GLN A 52 -1.61 8.44 1.89
C GLN A 52 -0.15 8.08 2.17
N GLU A 53 0.23 7.95 3.43
CA GLU A 53 1.59 7.58 3.82
C GLU A 53 1.96 6.19 3.31
N LEU A 54 1.06 5.20 3.42
CA LEU A 54 1.29 3.86 2.90
C LEU A 54 1.49 3.86 1.38
N VAL A 55 0.67 4.60 0.62
CA VAL A 55 0.83 4.68 -0.85
C VAL A 55 2.13 5.37 -1.21
N MET A 56 2.33 6.59 -0.72
CA MET A 56 3.46 7.42 -1.12
C MET A 56 4.78 6.84 -0.63
N GLY A 57 4.82 6.35 0.60
CA GLY A 57 5.98 5.70 1.19
C GLY A 57 6.37 4.41 0.48
N THR A 58 5.40 3.54 0.19
CA THR A 58 5.67 2.28 -0.55
C THR A 58 6.21 2.56 -1.95
N LEU A 59 5.66 3.54 -2.66
CA LEU A 59 6.15 3.92 -4.00
C LEU A 59 7.54 4.56 -3.95
N ARG A 60 7.76 5.48 -2.99
CA ARG A 60 9.04 6.16 -2.78
C ARG A 60 10.18 5.16 -2.54
N TRP A 61 9.92 4.13 -1.74
CA TRP A 61 10.91 3.13 -1.35
C TRP A 61 10.85 1.83 -2.15
N GLN A 62 10.07 1.77 -3.23
CA GLN A 62 9.76 0.52 -3.93
C GLN A 62 11.01 -0.29 -4.32
N ALA A 63 12.06 0.35 -4.84
CA ALA A 63 13.29 -0.34 -5.21
C ALA A 63 14.01 -0.98 -4.01
N SER A 64 14.04 -0.30 -2.86
CA SER A 64 14.60 -0.85 -1.62
C SER A 64 13.74 -1.96 -1.06
N LEU A 65 12.41 -1.81 -1.10
CA LEU A 65 11.46 -2.85 -0.70
C LEU A 65 11.58 -4.09 -1.58
N ASP A 66 11.71 -3.93 -2.89
CA ASP A 66 11.91 -5.04 -3.83
C ASP A 66 13.24 -5.76 -3.58
N ARG A 67 14.31 -5.04 -3.23
CA ARG A 67 15.58 -5.67 -2.83
C ARG A 67 15.45 -6.44 -1.52
N ALA A 68 14.74 -5.90 -0.52
CA ALA A 68 14.52 -6.59 0.76
C ALA A 68 13.66 -7.85 0.57
N LEU A 69 12.53 -7.72 -0.13
CA LEU A 69 11.64 -8.83 -0.46
C LEU A 69 12.34 -9.89 -1.30
N GLY A 70 13.19 -9.49 -2.25
CA GLY A 70 13.95 -10.40 -3.10
C GLY A 70 14.94 -11.29 -2.33
N GLN A 71 15.48 -10.81 -1.19
CA GLN A 71 16.39 -11.60 -0.36
C GLN A 71 15.67 -12.70 0.43
N VAL A 72 14.40 -12.51 0.76
CA VAL A 72 13.62 -13.46 1.56
C VAL A 72 12.63 -14.28 0.73
N SER A 73 12.45 -13.96 -0.56
CA SER A 73 11.53 -14.67 -1.43
C SER A 73 12.17 -15.93 -2.02
N SER A 74 11.46 -17.05 -1.96
CA SER A 74 11.87 -18.31 -2.62
C SER A 74 11.72 -18.29 -4.14
N ARG A 75 11.21 -17.20 -4.73
CA ARG A 75 11.00 -17.05 -6.18
C ARG A 75 11.26 -15.61 -6.62
N PRO A 76 11.56 -15.37 -7.91
CA PRO A 76 11.65 -14.00 -8.43
C PRO A 76 10.35 -13.23 -8.20
N LEU A 77 10.46 -11.96 -7.78
CA LEU A 77 9.28 -11.10 -7.54
C LEU A 77 8.41 -10.93 -8.80
N SER A 78 8.99 -11.03 -9.99
CA SER A 78 8.27 -11.02 -11.27
C SER A 78 7.30 -12.19 -11.45
N ARG A 79 7.48 -13.29 -10.69
CA ARG A 79 6.56 -14.44 -10.68
C ARG A 79 5.52 -14.36 -9.56
N VAL A 80 5.57 -13.32 -8.72
CA VAL A 80 4.58 -13.12 -7.66
C VAL A 80 3.36 -12.42 -8.27
N PRO A 81 2.13 -12.91 -8.04
CA PRO A 81 0.92 -12.24 -8.52
C PRO A 81 0.88 -10.78 -8.07
N GLY A 82 0.59 -9.84 -8.98
CA GLY A 82 0.71 -8.40 -8.69
C GLY A 82 -0.05 -7.92 -7.45
N LYS A 83 -1.24 -8.49 -7.19
CA LYS A 83 -2.01 -8.24 -5.96
C LYS A 83 -1.24 -8.61 -4.68
N LEU A 84 -0.59 -9.77 -4.70
CA LEU A 84 0.23 -10.24 -3.59
C LEU A 84 1.50 -9.40 -3.47
N LEU A 85 2.15 -9.05 -4.59
CA LEU A 85 3.35 -8.22 -4.57
C LEU A 85 3.07 -6.82 -4.00
N ALA A 86 1.94 -6.21 -4.34
CA ALA A 86 1.50 -4.93 -3.75
C ALA A 86 1.31 -5.05 -2.23
N ALA A 87 0.70 -6.14 -1.74
CA ALA A 87 0.53 -6.38 -0.31
C ALA A 87 1.87 -6.60 0.41
N LEU A 88 2.78 -7.38 -0.19
CA LEU A 88 4.11 -7.62 0.36
C LEU A 88 4.94 -6.35 0.45
N ARG A 89 4.91 -5.51 -0.59
CA ARG A 89 5.60 -4.20 -0.59
C ARG A 89 5.05 -3.28 0.51
N MET A 90 3.73 -3.16 0.61
CA MET A 90 3.08 -2.34 1.64
C MET A 90 3.36 -2.87 3.06
N GLY A 91 3.37 -4.19 3.26
CA GLY A 91 3.72 -4.81 4.53
C GLY A 91 5.19 -4.59 4.90
N ALA A 92 6.10 -4.79 3.95
CA ALA A 92 7.52 -4.50 4.14
C ALA A 92 7.77 -3.03 4.44
N TYR A 93 7.05 -2.11 3.79
CA TYR A 93 7.14 -0.68 4.10
C TYR A 93 6.75 -0.39 5.55
N GLN A 94 5.67 -1.01 6.03
CA GLN A 94 5.24 -0.83 7.42
C GLN A 94 6.31 -1.28 8.41
N ILE A 95 6.81 -2.52 8.27
CA ILE A 95 7.81 -3.11 9.17
C ILE A 95 9.13 -2.32 9.15
N LEU A 96 9.56 -1.84 7.99
CA LEU A 96 10.87 -1.20 7.84
C LEU A 96 10.87 0.30 8.12
N PHE A 97 9.71 0.98 8.08
CA PHE A 97 9.64 2.46 8.09
C PHE A 97 8.51 3.07 8.93
N LEU A 98 7.51 2.32 9.41
CA LEU A 98 6.34 2.86 10.13
C LEU A 98 6.08 2.24 11.51
N GLU A 99 6.65 1.09 11.82
CA GLU A 99 6.58 0.48 13.17
C GLU A 99 7.40 1.25 14.20
#